data_AF-A0A9P6IFP7-F1
#
_entry.id   AF-A0A9P6IFP7-F1
#
_cell.length_a   1.000
_cell.length_b   1.000
_cell.length_c   1.000
_cell.angle_alpha   90.00
_cell.angle_beta   90.00
_cell.angle_gamma   90.00
#
_symmetry.space_group_name_H-M   'P 1'
#
loop_
_entity.id
_entity.type
_entity.pdbx_description
1 polymer ?
#
loop_
_entity_poly.entity_id
_entity_poly.type
_entity_poly.pdbx_seq_one_letter_code
_entity_poly.pdbx_strand_id
1 'polypeptide(L)'
;MAFKFPDYPEGVHLPPEYTPASLPPCECDDCKQSFLTAQQQQCYAQFRYREWPSHAADLVRVSSHFVRQASEAKDHVAERLSLHADLLMNRWRKRSQEKRRQLLHDVAPELEEKQWIVPRHVYEVGWNQKPNDRTPERRRHLLLPWLSVEGLTTNPTLLFALLYYRSRYPLYDWAAYDSRQLELSWQSGHFDLCHAASCVVMYGPRYGAIVDWDEKQAHTGHIIGFPRARLVLEAQALLFTVLSKIVDAILLGVDDSTTTPRTEKWRLQTTMGFRSAEEIERWSPYTFSPFSEPPRLDVDYLVSLAKTRREEAFDHLTDLQCDPMYLRRYIKPILDKKLLDSEKGERVSELAMDILDDVTDYLMWLWTEQECLKVRALHKRFSDSVYPGRPMPPKYDQALGSLEGLLSIWMNQFGGIDRKLRCAPGFLHYSKRVRVDYHGSSAIGVKRVRDVNTKESLEGDRPT
;
A
#
# COMPACT_ATOMS: atom_id res chain seq x y z
N MET A 1 -4.73 7.83 8.65
CA MET A 1 -5.11 8.73 7.53
C MET A 1 -6.62 8.58 7.35
N ALA A 2 -7.40 9.52 7.85
CA ALA A 2 -8.85 9.52 7.62
C ALA A 2 -9.11 10.22 6.28
N PHE A 3 -9.52 9.47 5.26
CA PHE A 3 -10.10 10.06 4.06
C PHE A 3 -11.36 10.82 4.49
N LYS A 4 -11.29 12.15 4.52
CA LYS A 4 -12.51 12.96 4.57
C LYS A 4 -13.14 12.86 3.20
N PHE A 5 -14.33 12.27 3.12
CA PHE A 5 -15.16 12.37 1.93
C PHE A 5 -15.37 13.86 1.61
N PRO A 6 -15.34 14.27 0.34
CA PRO A 6 -15.76 15.62 0.00
C PRO A 6 -17.19 15.82 0.48
N ASP A 7 -17.45 16.95 1.15
CA ASP A 7 -18.79 17.35 1.54
C ASP A 7 -19.70 17.37 0.30
N TYR A 8 -20.96 16.96 0.49
CA TYR A 8 -21.95 16.95 -0.57
C TYR A 8 -22.08 18.35 -1.20
N PRO A 9 -22.17 18.47 -2.54
CA PRO A 9 -22.80 19.65 -3.11
C PRO A 9 -24.22 19.73 -2.54
N GLU A 10 -24.60 20.90 -2.02
CA GLU A 10 -25.93 21.17 -1.47
C GLU A 10 -27.01 20.71 -2.47
N GLY A 11 -27.92 19.84 -2.04
CA GLY A 11 -29.10 19.44 -2.83
C GLY A 11 -29.24 17.96 -3.22
N VAL A 12 -28.39 17.05 -2.74
CA VAL A 12 -28.63 15.61 -2.96
C VAL A 12 -29.58 15.07 -1.90
N HIS A 13 -30.77 14.65 -2.34
CA HIS A 13 -31.76 13.98 -1.52
C HIS A 13 -31.14 12.75 -0.83
N LEU A 14 -31.10 12.77 0.50
CA LEU A 14 -30.79 11.59 1.30
C LEU A 14 -31.79 10.49 0.91
N PRO A 15 -31.33 9.25 0.60
CA PRO A 15 -32.23 8.13 0.44
C PRO A 15 -33.06 7.95 1.73
N PRO A 16 -34.27 7.35 1.67
CA PRO A 16 -35.11 7.15 2.84
C PRO A 16 -34.34 6.49 3.98
N GLU A 17 -34.66 6.85 5.22
CA GLU A 17 -33.99 6.42 6.46
C GLU A 17 -33.66 4.92 6.43
N TYR A 18 -32.42 4.59 6.07
CA TYR A 18 -31.93 3.23 6.12
C TYR A 18 -31.45 2.98 7.54
N THR A 19 -32.11 2.07 8.26
CA THR A 19 -31.63 1.66 9.58
C THR A 19 -30.33 0.87 9.39
N PRO A 20 -29.21 1.27 10.04
CA PRO A 20 -27.96 0.51 9.98
C PRO A 20 -28.24 -0.92 10.37
N ALA A 21 -27.76 -1.85 9.56
CA ALA A 21 -28.07 -3.25 9.77
C ALA A 21 -27.30 -3.83 10.97
N SER A 22 -26.18 -3.20 11.34
CA SER A 22 -25.42 -3.50 12.54
C SER A 22 -24.42 -2.39 12.84
N LEU A 23 -24.17 -2.16 14.13
CA LEU A 23 -23.11 -1.29 14.60
C LEU A 23 -21.81 -2.09 14.77
N PRO A 24 -20.64 -1.44 14.62
CA PRO A 24 -19.38 -2.05 15.03
C PRO A 24 -19.40 -2.33 16.54
N PRO A 25 -18.66 -3.36 17.02
CA PRO A 25 -18.57 -3.66 18.45
C PRO A 25 -18.00 -2.53 19.31
N CYS A 26 -17.10 -1.70 18.76
CA CYS A 26 -16.71 -0.40 19.31
C CYS A 26 -16.57 0.69 18.24
N GLU A 27 -16.65 1.95 18.67
CA GLU A 27 -16.42 3.14 17.82
C GLU A 27 -14.94 3.54 17.69
N CYS A 28 -14.05 2.72 18.22
CA CYS A 28 -12.60 2.80 18.07
C CYS A 28 -12.18 2.71 16.58
N ASP A 29 -11.03 3.29 16.23
CA ASP A 29 -10.54 3.28 14.83
C ASP A 29 -10.23 1.86 14.31
N ASP A 30 -9.82 0.94 15.19
CA ASP A 30 -9.54 -0.45 14.83
C ASP A 30 -10.80 -1.21 14.38
N CYS A 31 -11.92 -1.06 15.13
CA CYS A 31 -13.16 -1.71 14.72
C CYS A 31 -13.80 -1.06 13.50
N LYS A 32 -13.60 0.25 13.28
CA LYS A 32 -14.02 0.94 12.05
C LYS A 32 -13.28 0.45 10.80
N GLN A 33 -12.08 -0.11 10.95
CA GLN A 33 -11.36 -0.79 9.85
C GLN A 33 -11.89 -2.21 9.58
N SER A 34 -12.63 -2.80 10.53
CA SER A 34 -13.14 -4.17 10.46
C SER A 34 -14.63 -4.28 10.12
N PHE A 35 -15.41 -3.25 10.47
CA PHE A 35 -16.86 -3.19 10.33
C PHE A 35 -17.29 -1.81 9.79
N LEU A 36 -18.40 -1.79 9.06
CA LEU A 36 -18.98 -0.54 8.56
C LEU A 36 -19.64 0.27 9.70
N THR A 37 -19.44 1.58 9.71
CA THR A 37 -20.07 2.47 10.70
C THR A 37 -21.54 2.72 10.39
N ALA A 38 -22.29 3.20 11.39
CA ALA A 38 -23.69 3.59 11.22
C ALA A 38 -23.84 4.68 10.15
N GLN A 39 -22.99 5.71 10.25
CA GLN A 39 -22.96 6.83 9.32
C GLN A 39 -22.68 6.37 7.89
N GLN A 40 -21.71 5.46 7.70
CA GLN A 40 -21.42 4.90 6.38
C GLN A 40 -22.65 4.21 5.78
N GLN A 41 -23.31 3.32 6.54
CA GLN A 41 -24.47 2.57 6.08
C GLN A 41 -25.69 3.46 5.75
N GLN A 42 -25.90 4.51 6.52
CA GLN A 42 -27.01 5.45 6.36
C GLN A 42 -26.80 6.41 5.17
N CYS A 43 -25.63 7.05 5.12
CA CYS A 43 -25.38 8.14 4.19
C CYS A 43 -25.04 7.66 2.78
N TYR A 44 -24.64 6.39 2.63
CA TYR A 44 -24.02 5.93 1.39
C TYR A 44 -24.46 4.51 1.02
N ALA A 45 -25.18 4.38 -0.10
CA ALA A 45 -25.66 3.09 -0.61
C ALA A 45 -24.54 2.08 -0.85
N GLN A 46 -23.33 2.56 -1.15
CA GLN A 46 -22.16 1.72 -1.38
C GLN A 46 -21.66 1.00 -0.10
N PHE A 47 -21.99 1.49 1.09
CA PHE A 47 -21.60 0.87 2.36
C PHE A 47 -22.72 0.04 3.00
N ARG A 48 -23.54 -0.62 2.19
CA ARG A 48 -24.55 -1.56 2.69
C ARG A 48 -24.04 -2.99 2.54
N TYR A 49 -24.25 -3.80 3.58
CA TYR A 49 -23.99 -5.24 3.50
C TYR A 49 -24.96 -5.89 2.50
N ARG A 50 -24.44 -6.80 1.67
CA ARG A 50 -25.21 -7.48 0.62
C ARG A 50 -25.53 -8.92 0.94
N GLU A 51 -24.77 -9.56 1.83
CA GLU A 51 -24.93 -10.97 2.18
C GLU A 51 -25.13 -11.12 3.69
N TRP A 52 -26.05 -12.01 4.07
CA TRP A 52 -26.41 -12.34 5.45
C TRP A 52 -26.39 -13.86 5.63
N PRO A 53 -25.34 -14.42 6.25
CA PRO A 53 -25.24 -15.84 6.49
C PRO A 53 -26.31 -16.27 7.49
N SER A 54 -27.09 -17.29 7.13
CA SER A 54 -28.18 -17.78 7.98
C SER A 54 -27.67 -18.54 9.21
N HIS A 55 -26.51 -19.18 9.11
CA HIS A 55 -25.94 -19.99 10.18
C HIS A 55 -24.45 -19.74 10.38
N ALA A 56 -23.99 -19.79 11.63
CA ALA A 56 -22.56 -19.67 11.97
C ALA A 56 -21.68 -20.71 11.24
N ALA A 57 -22.24 -21.89 10.94
CA ALA A 57 -21.58 -22.93 10.14
C ALA A 57 -21.22 -22.46 8.72
N ASP A 58 -21.97 -21.53 8.13
CA ASP A 58 -21.66 -20.96 6.81
C ASP A 58 -20.40 -20.10 6.85
N LEU A 59 -20.20 -19.34 7.94
CA LEU A 59 -18.99 -18.54 8.16
C LEU A 59 -17.75 -19.41 8.22
N VAL A 60 -17.83 -20.51 9.00
CA VAL A 60 -16.75 -21.49 9.14
C VAL A 60 -16.43 -22.14 7.80
N ARG A 61 -17.47 -22.52 7.02
CA ARG A 61 -17.30 -23.10 5.68
C ARG A 61 -16.59 -22.14 4.74
N VAL A 62 -17.03 -20.89 4.66
CA VAL A 62 -16.44 -19.87 3.76
C VAL A 62 -14.98 -19.57 4.15
N SER A 63 -14.71 -19.35 5.43
CA SER A 63 -13.35 -19.05 5.89
C SER A 63 -12.39 -20.23 5.65
N SER A 64 -12.82 -21.44 6.03
CA SER A 64 -12.01 -22.66 5.85
C SER A 64 -11.79 -22.96 4.36
N HIS A 65 -12.77 -22.69 3.50
CA HIS A 65 -12.63 -22.85 2.06
C HIS A 65 -11.48 -21.99 1.51
N PHE A 66 -11.45 -20.69 1.82
CA PHE A 66 -10.40 -19.80 1.33
C PHE A 66 -9.02 -20.13 1.90
N VAL A 67 -8.92 -20.43 3.20
CA VAL A 67 -7.63 -20.82 3.81
C VAL A 67 -7.10 -22.10 3.17
N ARG A 68 -7.95 -23.11 2.99
CA ARG A 68 -7.58 -24.37 2.35
C ARG A 68 -7.14 -24.14 0.91
N GLN A 69 -7.93 -23.42 0.12
CA GLN A 69 -7.60 -23.11 -1.28
C GLN A 69 -6.26 -22.36 -1.40
N ALA A 70 -6.03 -21.36 -0.56
CA ALA A 70 -4.78 -20.62 -0.54
C ALA A 70 -3.59 -21.51 -0.14
N SER A 71 -3.76 -22.37 0.86
CA SER A 71 -2.70 -23.24 1.37
C SER A 71 -2.32 -24.33 0.37
N GLU A 72 -3.30 -25.03 -0.21
CA GLU A 72 -3.08 -26.07 -1.21
C GLU A 72 -2.37 -25.50 -2.46
N ALA A 73 -2.83 -24.35 -2.97
CA ALA A 73 -2.19 -23.70 -4.11
C ALA A 73 -0.79 -23.15 -3.78
N LYS A 74 -0.57 -22.66 -2.54
CA LYS A 74 0.74 -22.23 -2.06
C LYS A 74 1.73 -23.40 -2.00
N ASP A 75 1.30 -24.53 -1.45
CA ASP A 75 2.13 -25.73 -1.32
C ASP A 75 2.48 -26.31 -2.69
N HIS A 76 1.52 -26.32 -3.62
CA HIS A 76 1.77 -26.66 -5.02
C HIS A 76 2.84 -25.74 -5.64
N VAL A 77 2.70 -24.42 -5.52
CA VAL A 77 3.71 -23.48 -6.02
C VAL A 77 5.10 -23.75 -5.40
N ALA A 78 5.16 -23.98 -4.09
CA ALA A 78 6.41 -24.28 -3.39
C ALA A 78 7.07 -25.58 -3.90
N GLU A 79 6.27 -26.63 -4.11
CA GLU A 79 6.71 -27.90 -4.67
C GLU A 79 7.28 -27.72 -6.09
N ARG A 80 6.54 -27.04 -6.98
CA ARG A 80 6.99 -26.74 -8.34
C ARG A 80 8.30 -25.96 -8.36
N LEU A 81 8.47 -24.99 -7.47
CA LEU A 81 9.72 -24.22 -7.34
C LEU A 81 10.88 -25.08 -6.84
N SER A 82 10.64 -26.00 -5.90
CA SER A 82 11.69 -26.88 -5.37
C SER A 82 12.31 -27.79 -6.44
N LEU A 83 11.52 -28.16 -7.45
CA LEU A 83 11.94 -29.02 -8.56
C LEU A 83 12.46 -28.23 -9.76
N HIS A 84 11.75 -27.16 -10.15
CA HIS A 84 11.86 -26.57 -11.50
C HIS A 84 12.17 -25.08 -11.54
N ALA A 85 12.57 -24.45 -10.43
CA ALA A 85 12.75 -23.00 -10.38
C ALA A 85 13.69 -22.44 -11.47
N ASP A 86 14.84 -23.07 -11.74
CA ASP A 86 15.76 -22.57 -12.78
C ASP A 86 15.13 -22.66 -14.17
N LEU A 87 14.37 -23.73 -14.46
CA LEU A 87 13.68 -23.90 -15.73
C LEU A 87 12.57 -22.86 -15.89
N LEU A 88 11.79 -22.63 -14.84
CA LEU A 88 10.76 -21.59 -14.78
C LEU A 88 11.36 -20.22 -15.11
N MET A 89 12.45 -19.85 -14.43
CA MET A 89 13.17 -18.59 -14.66
C MET A 89 13.64 -18.45 -16.10
N ASN A 90 14.27 -19.49 -16.65
CA ASN A 90 14.79 -19.48 -18.02
C ASN A 90 13.65 -19.35 -19.03
N ARG A 91 12.55 -20.10 -18.87
CA ARG A 91 11.39 -20.04 -19.78
C ARG A 91 10.71 -18.66 -19.73
N TRP A 92 10.52 -18.11 -18.53
CA TRP A 92 9.90 -16.79 -18.36
C TRP A 92 10.77 -15.66 -18.96
N ARG A 93 12.08 -15.65 -18.67
CA ARG A 93 13.02 -14.65 -19.21
C ARG A 93 13.12 -14.72 -20.73
N LYS A 94 13.10 -15.92 -21.33
CA LYS A 94 13.18 -16.11 -22.80
C LYS A 94 11.93 -15.65 -23.56
N ARG A 95 10.76 -15.58 -22.91
CA ARG A 95 9.55 -15.06 -23.57
C ARG A 95 9.67 -13.55 -23.74
N SER A 96 9.28 -13.03 -24.91
CA SER A 96 9.12 -11.59 -25.13
C SER A 96 7.99 -11.05 -24.24
N GLN A 97 7.96 -9.72 -24.04
CA GLN A 97 6.89 -9.07 -23.27
C GLN A 97 5.50 -9.45 -23.79
N GLU A 98 5.30 -9.47 -25.11
CA GLU A 98 4.03 -9.84 -25.73
C GLU A 98 3.65 -11.31 -25.50
N LYS A 99 4.63 -12.23 -25.59
CA LYS A 99 4.38 -13.65 -25.28
C LYS A 99 4.07 -13.88 -23.80
N ARG A 100 4.63 -13.05 -22.90
CA ARG A 100 4.28 -13.07 -21.47
C ARG A 100 2.85 -12.58 -21.26
N ARG A 101 2.47 -11.47 -21.91
CA ARG A 101 1.12 -10.89 -21.86
C ARG A 101 0.08 -11.90 -22.33
N GLN A 102 0.28 -12.49 -23.51
CA GLN A 102 -0.63 -13.51 -24.05
C GLN A 102 -0.83 -14.67 -23.07
N LEU A 103 0.26 -15.22 -22.53
CA LEU A 103 0.15 -16.30 -21.55
C LEU A 103 -0.66 -15.88 -20.33
N LEU A 104 -0.43 -14.68 -19.80
CA LEU A 104 -1.17 -14.18 -18.64
C LEU A 104 -2.66 -14.01 -18.94
N HIS A 105 -3.04 -13.53 -20.13
CA HIS A 105 -4.44 -13.48 -20.55
C HIS A 105 -5.08 -14.87 -20.67
N ASP A 106 -4.32 -15.86 -21.16
CA ASP A 106 -4.83 -17.22 -21.34
C ASP A 106 -5.08 -17.92 -19.99
N VAL A 107 -4.19 -17.71 -19.00
CA VAL A 107 -4.17 -18.51 -17.76
C VAL A 107 -4.68 -17.75 -16.54
N ALA A 108 -4.65 -16.43 -16.57
CA ALA A 108 -5.05 -15.55 -15.48
C ALA A 108 -5.82 -14.33 -16.03
N PRO A 109 -6.95 -14.55 -16.75
CA PRO A 109 -7.78 -13.46 -17.28
C PRO A 109 -8.34 -12.53 -16.18
N GLU A 110 -8.35 -12.99 -14.93
CA GLU A 110 -8.69 -12.20 -13.75
C GLU A 110 -7.68 -11.11 -13.34
N LEU A 111 -6.53 -11.00 -14.01
CA LEU A 111 -5.55 -9.95 -13.71
C LEU A 111 -5.90 -8.63 -14.40
N GLU A 112 -5.74 -7.53 -13.66
CA GLU A 112 -5.85 -6.20 -14.25
C GLU A 112 -4.70 -5.96 -15.25
N GLU A 113 -5.03 -5.38 -16.40
CA GLU A 113 -4.03 -5.12 -17.45
C GLU A 113 -2.99 -4.10 -16.98
N LYS A 114 -3.44 -2.99 -16.39
CA LYS A 114 -2.60 -1.82 -16.08
C LYS A 114 -2.29 -1.69 -14.59
N GLN A 115 -1.14 -1.14 -14.25
CA GLN A 115 -0.81 -0.80 -12.87
C GLN A 115 -1.74 0.29 -12.30
N TRP A 116 -1.66 0.50 -10.97
CA TRP A 116 -2.30 1.63 -10.28
C TRP A 116 -3.83 1.69 -10.41
N ILE A 117 -4.49 0.54 -10.35
CA ILE A 117 -5.95 0.45 -10.49
C ILE A 117 -6.69 1.31 -9.45
N VAL A 118 -6.22 1.32 -8.20
CA VAL A 118 -6.90 2.06 -7.13
C VAL A 118 -6.85 3.57 -7.37
N PRO A 119 -5.68 4.20 -7.61
CA PRO A 119 -5.64 5.61 -7.99
C PRO A 119 -6.49 5.94 -9.23
N ARG A 120 -6.47 5.08 -10.27
CA ARG A 120 -7.31 5.27 -11.46
C ARG A 120 -8.79 5.29 -11.10
N HIS A 121 -9.25 4.40 -10.23
CA HIS A 121 -10.66 4.38 -9.82
C HIS A 121 -11.05 5.48 -8.84
N VAL A 122 -10.17 5.85 -7.90
CA VAL A 122 -10.49 6.83 -6.85
C VAL A 122 -10.40 8.27 -7.37
N TYR A 123 -9.49 8.56 -8.31
CA TYR A 123 -9.21 9.92 -8.77
C TYR A 123 -9.74 10.25 -10.17
N GLU A 124 -10.24 9.28 -10.95
CA GLU A 124 -10.99 9.60 -12.16
C GLU A 124 -12.35 10.22 -11.78
N VAL A 125 -12.50 11.51 -12.06
CA VAL A 125 -13.71 12.29 -11.78
C VAL A 125 -14.91 11.67 -12.49
N GLY A 126 -15.88 11.18 -11.72
CA GLY A 126 -17.15 10.65 -12.24
C GLY A 126 -17.57 9.26 -11.73
N TRP A 127 -16.66 8.52 -11.09
CA TRP A 127 -16.95 7.13 -10.69
C TRP A 127 -17.52 6.97 -9.27
N ASN A 128 -17.44 8.00 -8.43
CA ASN A 128 -18.04 8.04 -7.08
C ASN A 128 -19.59 7.99 -7.07
N GLN A 129 -20.24 7.69 -8.20
CA GLN A 129 -21.69 7.83 -8.36
C GLN A 129 -22.42 6.59 -8.91
N LYS A 130 -21.77 5.45 -9.16
CA LYS A 130 -22.47 4.25 -9.64
C LYS A 130 -22.22 3.00 -8.78
N PRO A 131 -23.00 2.81 -7.69
CA PRO A 131 -23.04 1.56 -6.91
C PRO A 131 -23.30 0.29 -7.74
N ASN A 132 -23.77 0.44 -8.99
CA ASN A 132 -24.12 -0.63 -9.92
C ASN A 132 -22.96 -1.12 -10.80
N ASP A 133 -21.79 -0.46 -10.78
CA ASP A 133 -20.63 -0.88 -11.60
C ASP A 133 -19.70 -1.86 -10.85
N ARG A 134 -20.24 -2.61 -9.87
CA ARG A 134 -19.51 -3.64 -9.12
C ARG A 134 -19.67 -4.98 -9.83
N THR A 135 -18.65 -5.39 -10.57
CA THR A 135 -18.61 -6.70 -11.21
C THR A 135 -17.67 -7.66 -10.47
N PRO A 136 -17.85 -8.99 -10.61
CA PRO A 136 -16.92 -9.97 -10.06
C PRO A 136 -15.47 -9.77 -10.52
N GLU A 137 -15.25 -9.36 -11.77
CA GLU A 137 -13.93 -9.09 -12.33
C GLU A 137 -13.29 -7.91 -11.60
N ARG A 138 -14.04 -6.81 -11.43
CA ARG A 138 -13.55 -5.64 -10.71
C ARG A 138 -13.22 -5.95 -9.25
N ARG A 139 -14.03 -6.79 -8.59
CA ARG A 139 -13.72 -7.27 -7.24
C ARG A 139 -12.35 -7.95 -7.20
N ARG A 140 -12.07 -8.87 -8.14
CA ARG A 140 -10.77 -9.57 -8.21
C ARG A 140 -9.60 -8.60 -8.41
N HIS A 141 -9.76 -7.59 -9.26
CA HIS A 141 -8.70 -6.60 -9.48
C HIS A 141 -8.42 -5.77 -8.21
N LEU A 142 -9.48 -5.40 -7.48
CA LEU A 142 -9.35 -4.62 -6.24
C LEU A 142 -8.87 -5.44 -5.03
N LEU A 143 -8.99 -6.78 -5.08
CA LEU A 143 -8.41 -7.66 -4.06
C LEU A 143 -6.87 -7.72 -4.15
N LEU A 144 -6.32 -7.56 -5.35
CA LEU A 144 -4.87 -7.59 -5.61
C LEU A 144 -4.42 -6.35 -6.41
N PRO A 145 -4.59 -5.13 -5.87
CA PRO A 145 -4.45 -3.89 -6.64
C PRO A 145 -3.02 -3.58 -7.13
N TRP A 146 -2.04 -4.29 -6.57
CA TRP A 146 -0.62 -4.19 -6.91
C TRP A 146 -0.18 -5.25 -7.94
N LEU A 147 -1.03 -6.23 -8.27
CA LEU A 147 -0.73 -7.30 -9.22
C LEU A 147 -1.38 -7.00 -10.58
N SER A 148 -0.56 -6.80 -11.62
CA SER A 148 -1.04 -6.51 -12.97
C SER A 148 -0.23 -7.20 -14.06
N VAL A 149 -0.84 -7.34 -15.23
CA VAL A 149 -0.19 -7.87 -16.44
C VAL A 149 0.98 -6.97 -16.86
N GLU A 150 0.76 -5.65 -16.91
CA GLU A 150 1.81 -4.67 -17.20
C GLU A 150 3.03 -4.83 -16.28
N GLY A 151 2.82 -4.99 -14.97
CA GLY A 151 3.91 -5.15 -14.00
C GLY A 151 4.72 -6.42 -14.26
N LEU A 152 4.04 -7.58 -14.36
CA LEU A 152 4.69 -8.88 -14.53
C LEU A 152 5.39 -9.04 -15.90
N THR A 153 4.88 -8.37 -16.94
CA THR A 153 5.48 -8.44 -18.28
C THR A 153 6.67 -7.51 -18.45
N THR A 154 6.61 -6.31 -17.86
CA THR A 154 7.65 -5.27 -17.94
C THR A 154 8.89 -5.66 -17.13
N ASN A 155 8.71 -6.11 -15.89
CA ASN A 155 9.81 -6.59 -15.06
C ASN A 155 9.64 -8.09 -14.75
N PRO A 156 10.36 -8.99 -15.44
CA PRO A 156 10.22 -10.43 -15.25
C PRO A 156 10.64 -10.90 -13.86
N THR A 157 11.45 -10.11 -13.15
CA THR A 157 11.93 -10.43 -11.80
C THR A 157 10.82 -10.32 -10.76
N LEU A 158 9.78 -9.50 -11.00
CA LEU A 158 8.64 -9.38 -10.08
C LEU A 158 7.92 -10.71 -9.87
N LEU A 159 7.76 -11.51 -10.94
CA LEU A 159 7.16 -12.83 -10.82
C LEU A 159 8.00 -13.74 -9.92
N PHE A 160 9.33 -13.71 -10.04
CA PHE A 160 10.21 -14.55 -9.22
C PHE A 160 10.20 -14.14 -7.75
N ALA A 161 10.29 -12.83 -7.50
CA ALA A 161 10.22 -12.28 -6.16
C ALA A 161 8.87 -12.64 -5.50
N LEU A 162 7.78 -12.48 -6.23
CA LEU A 162 6.44 -12.82 -5.75
C LEU A 162 6.33 -14.31 -5.39
N LEU A 163 6.74 -15.19 -6.31
CA LEU A 163 6.73 -16.64 -6.11
C LEU A 163 7.58 -17.04 -4.91
N TYR A 164 8.77 -16.47 -4.74
CA TYR A 164 9.65 -16.76 -3.61
C TYR A 164 9.07 -16.30 -2.28
N TYR A 165 8.79 -15.01 -2.12
CA TYR A 165 8.40 -14.46 -0.83
C TYR A 165 7.01 -14.92 -0.39
N ARG A 166 6.04 -15.05 -1.32
CA ARG A 166 4.70 -15.51 -0.96
C ARG A 166 4.67 -17.01 -0.61
N SER A 167 5.49 -17.86 -1.26
CA SER A 167 5.52 -19.29 -0.94
C SER A 167 6.33 -19.61 0.32
N ARG A 168 7.37 -18.82 0.63
CA ARG A 168 8.26 -19.03 1.77
C ARG A 168 7.60 -18.76 3.13
N TYR A 169 6.77 -17.72 3.22
CA TYR A 169 6.19 -17.28 4.48
C TYR A 169 4.75 -17.81 4.66
N PRO A 170 4.31 -18.11 5.90
CA PRO A 170 2.93 -18.48 6.17
C PRO A 170 1.93 -17.40 5.73
N LEU A 171 0.69 -17.81 5.43
CA LEU A 171 -0.39 -16.88 5.03
C LEU A 171 -0.63 -15.77 6.06
N TYR A 172 -0.55 -16.12 7.34
CA TYR A 172 -0.77 -15.18 8.43
C TYR A 172 0.31 -14.10 8.57
N ASP A 173 1.54 -14.34 8.11
CA ASP A 173 2.59 -13.32 8.12
C ASP A 173 2.28 -12.17 7.14
N TRP A 174 1.45 -12.46 6.14
CA TRP A 174 0.99 -11.49 5.14
C TRP A 174 -0.34 -10.83 5.48
N ALA A 175 -1.08 -11.34 6.47
CA ALA A 175 -2.46 -10.93 6.74
C ALA A 175 -2.61 -9.43 7.01
N ALA A 176 -1.73 -8.84 7.82
CA ALA A 176 -1.76 -7.40 8.13
C ALA A 176 -1.45 -6.55 6.89
N TYR A 177 -0.48 -6.98 6.08
CA TYR A 177 -0.14 -6.33 4.82
C TYR A 177 -1.30 -6.41 3.83
N ASP A 178 -1.83 -7.60 3.59
CA ASP A 178 -2.93 -7.84 2.65
C ASP A 178 -4.19 -7.07 3.10
N SER A 179 -4.47 -7.01 4.41
CA SER A 179 -5.52 -6.12 4.93
C SER A 179 -5.23 -4.66 4.58
N ARG A 180 -4.02 -4.14 4.84
CA ARG A 180 -3.69 -2.73 4.52
C ARG A 180 -3.82 -2.41 3.03
N GLN A 181 -3.53 -3.34 2.12
CA GLN A 181 -3.68 -3.13 0.68
C GLN A 181 -5.15 -2.91 0.26
N LEU A 182 -6.11 -3.40 1.04
CA LEU A 182 -7.53 -3.25 0.78
C LEU A 182 -8.12 -1.94 1.34
N GLU A 183 -7.34 -1.17 2.10
CA GLU A 183 -7.84 -0.04 2.90
C GLU A 183 -8.57 1.00 2.07
N LEU A 184 -7.95 1.48 0.99
CA LEU A 184 -8.54 2.54 0.17
C LEU A 184 -9.82 2.05 -0.53
N SER A 185 -9.81 0.85 -1.09
CA SER A 185 -10.99 0.25 -1.73
C SER A 185 -12.14 -0.01 -0.74
N TRP A 186 -11.80 -0.37 0.51
CA TRP A 186 -12.77 -0.49 1.59
C TRP A 186 -13.34 0.86 1.99
N GLN A 187 -12.48 1.85 2.24
CA GLN A 187 -12.87 3.21 2.59
C GLN A 187 -13.65 3.92 1.47
N SER A 188 -13.55 3.47 0.22
CA SER A 188 -14.37 3.94 -0.90
C SER A 188 -15.66 3.12 -1.09
N GLY A 189 -15.86 2.06 -0.33
CA GLY A 189 -17.03 1.19 -0.45
C GLY A 189 -17.05 0.44 -1.78
N HIS A 190 -15.92 -0.06 -2.26
CA HIS A 190 -15.86 -0.77 -3.55
C HIS A 190 -16.24 -2.26 -3.45
N PHE A 191 -16.25 -2.82 -2.25
CA PHE A 191 -16.54 -4.24 -2.03
C PHE A 191 -18.01 -4.48 -1.67
N ASP A 192 -18.57 -5.55 -2.22
CA ASP A 192 -19.75 -6.18 -1.64
C ASP A 192 -19.33 -6.98 -0.41
N LEU A 193 -19.97 -6.68 0.71
CA LEU A 193 -19.59 -7.19 2.02
C LEU A 193 -20.69 -8.08 2.59
N CYS A 194 -20.25 -9.12 3.27
CA CYS A 194 -21.08 -10.03 4.02
C CYS A 194 -21.11 -9.58 5.48
N HIS A 195 -22.30 -9.38 6.03
CA HIS A 195 -22.45 -9.07 7.44
C HIS A 195 -22.25 -10.33 8.28
N ALA A 196 -21.39 -10.23 9.28
CA ALA A 196 -21.38 -11.12 10.43
C ALA A 196 -20.71 -10.40 11.60
N ALA A 197 -21.27 -10.52 12.80
CA ALA A 197 -20.69 -9.92 14.01
C ALA A 197 -19.44 -10.67 14.52
N SER A 198 -19.23 -11.89 14.03
CA SER A 198 -18.06 -12.71 14.38
C SER A 198 -16.76 -12.10 13.86
N CYS A 199 -15.65 -12.56 14.42
CA CYS A 199 -14.30 -12.25 13.98
C CYS A 199 -13.60 -13.50 13.44
N VAL A 200 -12.44 -13.27 12.82
CA VAL A 200 -11.57 -14.31 12.29
C VAL A 200 -10.18 -14.13 12.88
N VAL A 201 -9.55 -15.23 13.30
CA VAL A 201 -8.15 -15.22 13.75
C VAL A 201 -7.22 -14.97 12.57
N MET A 202 -6.39 -13.94 12.67
CA MET A 202 -5.51 -13.46 11.58
C MET A 202 -4.03 -13.78 11.82
N TYR A 203 -3.67 -14.40 12.95
CA TYR A 203 -2.29 -14.79 13.24
C TYR A 203 -2.15 -16.17 13.89
N GLY A 204 -1.13 -16.93 13.48
CA GLY A 204 -0.73 -18.18 14.11
C GLY A 204 -1.52 -19.42 13.65
N PRO A 205 -1.43 -20.55 14.39
CA PRO A 205 -1.95 -21.85 13.95
C PRO A 205 -3.46 -21.92 13.74
N ARG A 206 -4.22 -20.98 14.34
CA ARG A 206 -5.68 -20.89 14.19
C ARG A 206 -6.11 -19.94 13.07
N TYR A 207 -5.20 -19.55 12.18
CA TYR A 207 -5.49 -18.64 11.07
C TYR A 207 -6.75 -19.06 10.30
N GLY A 208 -7.71 -18.13 10.17
CA GLY A 208 -9.01 -18.38 9.54
C GLY A 208 -10.10 -18.95 10.45
N ALA A 209 -9.81 -19.26 11.71
CA ALA A 209 -10.84 -19.74 12.63
C ALA A 209 -11.84 -18.62 12.97
N ILE A 210 -13.14 -18.94 12.93
CA ILE A 210 -14.21 -18.04 13.38
C ILE A 210 -14.24 -18.03 14.90
N VAL A 211 -14.31 -16.83 15.48
CA VAL A 211 -14.37 -16.59 16.92
C VAL A 211 -15.32 -15.42 17.22
N ASP A 212 -15.77 -15.33 18.47
CA ASP A 212 -16.50 -14.16 18.93
C ASP A 212 -15.56 -12.94 19.04
N TRP A 213 -16.15 -11.75 19.01
CA TRP A 213 -15.39 -10.52 19.19
C TRP A 213 -14.85 -10.44 20.63
N ASP A 214 -13.56 -10.11 20.74
CA ASP A 214 -12.87 -9.85 21.99
C ASP A 214 -12.04 -8.57 21.81
N GLU A 215 -12.28 -7.58 22.67
CA GLU A 215 -11.69 -6.25 22.57
C GLU A 215 -10.16 -6.29 22.49
N LYS A 216 -9.54 -7.06 23.40
CA LYS A 216 -8.07 -7.13 23.52
C LYS A 216 -7.44 -7.76 22.28
N GLN A 217 -8.04 -8.83 21.76
CA GLN A 217 -7.54 -9.46 20.54
C GLN A 217 -7.82 -8.62 19.29
N ALA A 218 -8.97 -7.94 19.22
CA ALA A 218 -9.34 -7.11 18.08
C ALA A 218 -8.42 -5.90 17.94
N HIS A 219 -8.15 -5.17 19.03
CA HIS A 219 -7.29 -3.97 19.03
C HIS A 219 -5.80 -4.31 18.80
N THR A 220 -5.40 -5.57 18.99
CA THR A 220 -4.04 -6.03 18.62
C THR A 220 -3.94 -6.52 17.17
N GLY A 221 -5.06 -6.54 16.43
CA GLY A 221 -5.14 -7.11 15.08
C GLY A 221 -5.03 -8.64 15.04
N HIS A 222 -5.03 -9.33 16.19
CA HIS A 222 -4.98 -10.79 16.24
C HIS A 222 -6.26 -11.43 15.70
N ILE A 223 -7.39 -10.77 15.94
CA ILE A 223 -8.66 -11.08 15.28
C ILE A 223 -9.13 -9.84 14.52
N ILE A 224 -9.80 -10.04 13.39
CA ILE A 224 -10.39 -8.97 12.59
C ILE A 224 -11.85 -9.32 12.34
N GLY A 225 -12.72 -8.31 12.28
CA GLY A 225 -14.14 -8.51 11.95
C GLY A 225 -14.32 -9.29 10.66
N PHE A 226 -15.26 -10.24 10.65
CA PHE A 226 -15.48 -11.14 9.51
C PHE A 226 -15.61 -10.43 8.15
N PRO A 227 -16.33 -9.29 8.01
CA PRO A 227 -16.47 -8.64 6.71
C PRO A 227 -15.11 -8.25 6.09
N ARG A 228 -14.18 -7.75 6.92
CA ARG A 228 -12.83 -7.40 6.49
C ARG A 228 -11.94 -8.63 6.32
N ALA A 229 -11.96 -9.55 7.28
CA ALA A 229 -11.14 -10.75 7.24
C ALA A 229 -11.43 -11.63 6.02
N ARG A 230 -12.70 -11.77 5.62
CA ARG A 230 -13.09 -12.50 4.40
C ARG A 230 -12.37 -11.98 3.16
N LEU A 231 -12.23 -10.65 3.01
CA LEU A 231 -11.52 -10.06 1.87
C LEU A 231 -10.04 -10.45 1.85
N VAL A 232 -9.39 -10.48 3.01
CA VAL A 232 -7.98 -10.90 3.13
C VAL A 232 -7.82 -12.35 2.70
N LEU A 233 -8.67 -13.25 3.23
CA LEU A 233 -8.62 -14.67 2.89
C LEU A 233 -8.92 -14.91 1.40
N GLU A 234 -9.92 -14.20 0.85
CA GLU A 234 -10.27 -14.25 -0.57
C GLU A 234 -9.13 -13.75 -1.47
N ALA A 235 -8.48 -12.64 -1.10
CA ALA A 235 -7.34 -12.09 -1.84
C ALA A 235 -6.16 -13.08 -1.86
N GLN A 236 -5.85 -13.72 -0.73
CA GLN A 236 -4.78 -14.72 -0.65
C GLN A 236 -5.12 -15.97 -1.48
N ALA A 237 -6.36 -16.46 -1.41
CA ALA A 237 -6.80 -17.59 -2.23
C ALA A 237 -6.73 -17.28 -3.73
N LEU A 238 -7.15 -16.08 -4.14
CA LEU A 238 -7.04 -15.59 -5.51
C LEU A 238 -5.57 -15.53 -5.96
N LEU A 239 -4.69 -14.95 -5.13
CA LEU A 239 -3.27 -14.80 -5.42
C LEU A 239 -2.62 -16.16 -5.71
N PHE A 240 -2.74 -17.12 -4.80
CA PHE A 240 -2.08 -18.42 -4.99
C PHE A 240 -2.71 -19.22 -6.13
N THR A 241 -4.01 -19.10 -6.35
CA THR A 241 -4.67 -19.72 -7.51
C THR A 241 -4.07 -19.18 -8.83
N VAL A 242 -3.94 -17.86 -8.95
CA VAL A 242 -3.33 -17.21 -10.13
C VAL A 242 -1.88 -17.64 -10.29
N LEU A 243 -1.08 -17.62 -9.21
CA LEU A 243 0.33 -18.00 -9.26
C LEU A 243 0.51 -19.47 -9.66
N SER A 244 -0.31 -20.37 -9.13
CA SER A 244 -0.32 -21.79 -9.51
C SER A 244 -0.53 -21.96 -11.01
N LYS A 245 -1.58 -21.35 -11.57
CA LYS A 245 -1.88 -21.41 -13.02
C LYS A 245 -0.73 -20.88 -13.87
N ILE A 246 -0.12 -19.75 -13.46
CA ILE A 246 1.02 -19.16 -14.17
C ILE A 246 2.22 -20.12 -14.15
N VAL A 247 2.56 -20.68 -12.98
CA VAL A 247 3.65 -21.64 -12.82
C VAL A 247 3.44 -22.86 -13.70
N ASP A 248 2.25 -23.45 -13.68
CA ASP A 248 1.92 -24.64 -14.47
C ASP A 248 1.98 -24.36 -15.97
N ALA A 249 1.50 -23.20 -16.42
CA ALA A 249 1.60 -22.80 -17.83
C ALA A 249 3.03 -22.51 -18.29
N ILE A 250 3.89 -21.98 -17.42
CA ILE A 250 5.32 -21.82 -17.73
C ILE A 250 6.00 -23.20 -17.83
N LEU A 251 5.63 -24.12 -16.94
CA LEU A 251 6.21 -25.45 -16.83
C LEU A 251 5.45 -26.53 -17.62
N LEU A 252 4.54 -26.14 -18.52
CA LEU A 252 3.80 -27.09 -19.34
C LEU A 252 4.77 -28.02 -20.11
N GLY A 253 4.45 -29.30 -20.14
CA GLY A 253 5.24 -30.34 -20.80
C GLY A 253 6.53 -30.72 -20.08
N VAL A 254 6.67 -30.40 -18.78
CA VAL A 254 7.76 -30.89 -17.92
C VAL A 254 7.27 -32.16 -17.21
N ASP A 255 8.07 -33.21 -17.27
CA ASP A 255 7.84 -34.46 -16.55
C ASP A 255 8.56 -34.44 -15.20
N ASP A 256 7.78 -34.57 -14.13
CA ASP A 256 8.27 -34.51 -12.75
C ASP A 256 9.01 -35.78 -12.34
N SER A 257 8.77 -36.90 -13.03
CA SER A 257 9.34 -38.21 -12.68
C SER A 257 10.79 -38.41 -13.15
N THR A 258 11.24 -37.62 -14.14
CA THR A 258 12.53 -37.79 -14.81
C THR A 258 13.49 -36.62 -14.59
N THR A 259 13.05 -35.53 -13.97
CA THR A 259 13.82 -34.29 -13.89
C THR A 259 14.60 -34.17 -12.57
N THR A 260 15.93 -34.12 -12.66
CA THR A 260 16.78 -33.76 -11.51
C THR A 260 16.50 -32.32 -11.08
N PRO A 261 16.29 -32.01 -9.79
CA PRO A 261 16.04 -30.65 -9.32
C PRO A 261 17.13 -29.68 -9.74
N ARG A 262 16.75 -28.55 -10.37
CA ARG A 262 17.67 -27.48 -10.79
C ARG A 262 17.26 -26.16 -10.13
N THR A 263 18.00 -25.78 -9.09
CA THR A 263 17.69 -24.61 -8.24
C THR A 263 18.90 -23.71 -7.96
N GLU A 264 20.01 -23.90 -8.66
CA GLU A 264 21.25 -23.15 -8.38
C GLU A 264 21.10 -21.68 -8.74
N LYS A 265 20.53 -21.38 -9.92
CA LYS A 265 20.30 -19.98 -10.34
C LYS A 265 19.27 -19.30 -9.45
N TRP A 266 18.24 -20.06 -9.05
CA TRP A 266 17.23 -19.61 -8.09
C TRP A 266 17.85 -19.24 -6.73
N ARG A 267 18.72 -20.10 -6.19
CA ARG A 267 19.44 -19.84 -4.92
C ARG A 267 20.31 -18.59 -5.01
N LEU A 268 21.02 -18.39 -6.12
CA LEU A 268 21.81 -17.17 -6.33
C LEU A 268 20.93 -15.91 -6.31
N GLN A 269 19.81 -15.94 -7.03
CA GLN A 269 18.91 -14.79 -7.13
C GLN A 269 18.20 -14.46 -5.82
N THR A 270 17.77 -15.48 -5.07
CA THR A 270 17.16 -15.32 -3.75
C THR A 270 18.15 -14.75 -2.73
N THR A 271 19.43 -15.15 -2.79
CA THR A 271 20.50 -14.58 -1.95
C THR A 271 20.74 -13.10 -2.24
N MET A 272 20.61 -12.70 -3.50
CA MET A 272 20.69 -11.29 -3.92
C MET A 272 19.39 -10.51 -3.66
N GLY A 273 18.36 -11.13 -3.08
CA GLY A 273 17.06 -10.52 -2.82
C GLY A 273 16.33 -10.07 -4.09
N PHE A 274 16.62 -10.69 -5.23
CA PHE A 274 16.11 -10.33 -6.55
C PHE A 274 16.44 -8.89 -7.01
N ARG A 275 17.46 -8.26 -6.40
CA ARG A 275 17.92 -6.93 -6.81
C ARG A 275 18.75 -7.04 -8.09
N SER A 276 18.47 -6.21 -9.09
CA SER A 276 19.38 -5.99 -10.21
C SER A 276 20.28 -4.79 -9.90
N ALA A 277 21.56 -4.84 -10.29
CA ALA A 277 22.54 -3.79 -9.97
C ALA A 277 22.19 -2.41 -10.55
N GLU A 278 21.39 -2.38 -11.61
CA GLU A 278 20.95 -1.17 -12.31
C GLU A 278 19.63 -0.60 -11.77
N GLU A 279 18.91 -1.33 -10.91
CA GLU A 279 17.57 -0.94 -10.41
C GLU A 279 17.51 -0.79 -8.88
N ILE A 280 18.66 -0.69 -8.20
CA ILE A 280 18.73 -0.56 -6.73
C ILE A 280 17.90 0.64 -6.24
N GLU A 281 17.92 1.76 -6.96
CA GLU A 281 17.12 2.95 -6.64
C GLU A 281 15.62 2.76 -6.85
N ARG A 282 15.21 1.80 -7.69
CA ARG A 282 13.79 1.51 -7.94
C ARG A 282 13.23 0.54 -6.91
N TRP A 283 14.04 -0.32 -6.28
CA TRP A 283 13.56 -1.35 -5.35
C TRP A 283 13.34 -0.82 -3.92
N SER A 284 12.44 0.14 -3.76
CA SER A 284 12.05 0.64 -2.44
C SER A 284 11.14 -0.37 -1.71
N PRO A 285 11.40 -0.70 -0.43
CA PRO A 285 10.50 -1.53 0.38
C PRO A 285 9.08 -0.98 0.47
N TYR A 286 8.89 0.33 0.24
CA TYR A 286 7.59 0.97 0.25
C TYR A 286 6.78 0.65 -1.01
N THR A 287 7.37 0.79 -2.20
CA THR A 287 6.67 0.58 -3.48
C THR A 287 6.72 -0.89 -3.95
N PHE A 288 7.72 -1.65 -3.52
CA PHE A 288 7.90 -3.08 -3.87
C PHE A 288 7.56 -4.04 -2.72
N SER A 289 6.87 -3.54 -1.68
CA SER A 289 6.46 -4.35 -0.51
C SER A 289 5.83 -5.72 -0.86
N PRO A 290 4.92 -5.85 -1.85
CA PRO A 290 4.32 -7.16 -2.16
C PRO A 290 5.31 -8.16 -2.80
N PHE A 291 6.46 -7.68 -3.25
CA PHE A 291 7.54 -8.44 -3.89
C PHE A 291 8.77 -8.57 -2.98
N SER A 292 8.59 -8.40 -1.67
CA SER A 292 9.65 -8.48 -0.66
C SER A 292 9.21 -9.41 0.49
N GLU A 293 9.98 -9.48 1.57
CA GLU A 293 9.55 -10.21 2.77
C GLU A 293 8.32 -9.55 3.41
N PRO A 294 7.47 -10.31 4.14
CA PRO A 294 6.33 -9.73 4.84
C PRO A 294 6.80 -8.60 5.76
N PRO A 295 6.16 -7.43 5.75
CA PRO A 295 6.60 -6.29 6.56
C PRO A 295 6.64 -6.65 8.04
N ARG A 296 7.80 -6.42 8.66
CA ARG A 296 8.02 -6.58 10.10
C ARG A 296 8.61 -5.30 10.66
N LEU A 297 8.26 -4.99 11.91
CA LEU A 297 8.86 -3.86 12.61
C LEU A 297 10.32 -4.19 12.93
N ASP A 298 11.24 -3.50 12.26
CA ASP A 298 12.67 -3.53 12.55
C ASP A 298 13.08 -2.22 13.21
N VAL A 299 13.14 -2.23 14.54
CA VAL A 299 13.44 -1.03 15.33
C VAL A 299 14.90 -0.59 15.15
N ASP A 300 15.82 -1.53 14.94
CA ASP A 300 17.24 -1.19 14.74
C ASP A 300 17.45 -0.52 13.37
N TYR A 301 16.76 -1.00 12.33
CA TYR A 301 16.72 -0.32 11.03
C TYR A 301 16.14 1.10 11.16
N LEU A 302 15.04 1.28 11.88
CA LEU A 302 14.43 2.60 12.07
C LEU A 302 15.38 3.58 12.79
N VAL A 303 16.10 3.12 13.81
CA VAL A 303 17.12 3.94 14.48
C VAL A 303 18.24 4.32 13.51
N SER A 304 18.75 3.35 12.75
CA SER A 304 19.80 3.61 11.76
C SER A 304 19.33 4.61 10.70
N LEU A 305 18.13 4.45 10.16
CA LEU A 305 17.55 5.32 9.15
C LEU A 305 17.37 6.74 9.68
N ALA A 306 16.75 6.91 10.85
CA ALA A 306 16.51 8.22 11.44
C ALA A 306 17.82 8.95 11.74
N LYS A 307 18.82 8.24 12.26
CA LYS A 307 20.15 8.79 12.50
C LYS A 307 20.81 9.26 11.21
N THR A 308 20.86 8.40 10.19
CA THR A 308 21.47 8.76 8.88
C THR A 308 20.80 9.97 8.26
N ARG A 309 19.46 10.05 8.31
CA ARG A 309 18.71 11.19 7.77
C ARG A 309 18.91 12.47 8.57
N ARG A 310 19.01 12.37 9.90
CA ARG A 310 19.36 13.52 10.74
C ARG A 310 20.76 14.04 10.41
N GLU A 311 21.75 13.15 10.26
CA GLU A 311 23.13 13.51 9.92
C GLU A 311 23.19 14.18 8.54
N GLU A 312 22.51 13.63 7.54
CA GLU A 312 22.39 14.23 6.20
C GLU A 312 21.77 15.64 6.25
N ALA A 313 20.66 15.82 6.98
CA ALA A 313 20.02 17.12 7.15
C ALA A 313 20.89 18.13 7.92
N PHE A 314 21.65 17.67 8.91
CA PHE A 314 22.59 18.49 9.66
C PHE A 314 23.75 18.97 8.79
N ASP A 315 24.34 18.07 8.00
CA ASP A 315 25.41 18.39 7.06
C ASP A 315 24.91 19.41 6.03
N HIS A 316 23.70 19.21 5.49
CA HIS A 316 23.07 20.17 4.58
C HIS A 316 22.92 21.58 5.19
N LEU A 317 22.40 21.69 6.42
CA LEU A 317 22.26 22.99 7.10
C LEU A 317 23.62 23.63 7.40
N THR A 318 24.62 22.80 7.74
CA THR A 318 25.98 23.27 7.98
C THR A 318 26.59 23.84 6.70
N ASP A 319 26.45 23.15 5.57
CA ASP A 319 26.93 23.61 4.26
C ASP A 319 26.23 24.90 3.80
N LEU A 320 24.92 25.03 4.04
CA LEU A 320 24.18 26.26 3.77
C LEU A 320 24.72 27.47 4.54
N GLN A 321 25.20 27.26 5.78
CA GLN A 321 25.76 28.32 6.63
C GLN A 321 27.24 28.59 6.35
N CYS A 322 28.02 27.56 6.06
CA CYS A 322 29.48 27.61 6.05
C CYS A 322 30.10 27.67 4.65
N ASP A 323 29.41 27.21 3.60
CA ASP A 323 29.91 27.23 2.22
C ASP A 323 29.08 28.17 1.32
N PRO A 324 29.60 29.38 0.99
CA PRO A 324 28.94 30.31 0.10
C PRO A 324 28.68 29.76 -1.32
N MET A 325 29.50 28.83 -1.80
CA MET A 325 29.30 28.20 -3.11
C MET A 325 28.15 27.20 -3.08
N TYR A 326 28.07 26.41 -2.00
CA TYR A 326 26.94 25.51 -1.78
C TYR A 326 25.63 26.28 -1.67
N LEU A 327 25.58 27.32 -0.82
CA LEU A 327 24.41 28.18 -0.67
C LEU A 327 23.97 28.78 -2.03
N ARG A 328 24.91 29.34 -2.81
CA ARG A 328 24.60 29.88 -4.14
C ARG A 328 24.02 28.81 -5.08
N ARG A 329 24.55 27.59 -5.04
CA ARG A 329 24.05 26.46 -5.85
C ARG A 329 22.65 26.03 -5.41
N TYR A 330 22.37 26.04 -4.12
CA TYR A 330 21.07 25.65 -3.55
C TYR A 330 19.97 26.67 -3.86
N ILE A 331 20.23 27.96 -3.64
CA ILE A 331 19.23 29.02 -3.85
C ILE A 331 18.97 29.31 -5.32
N LYS A 332 19.94 29.06 -6.21
CA LYS A 332 19.82 29.40 -7.63
C LYS A 332 18.61 28.73 -8.30
N PRO A 333 18.40 27.40 -8.22
CA PRO A 333 17.19 26.76 -8.73
C PRO A 333 15.90 27.31 -8.14
N ILE A 334 15.90 27.66 -6.84
CA ILE A 334 14.72 28.23 -6.17
C ILE A 334 14.39 29.60 -6.76
N LEU A 335 15.38 30.45 -6.97
CA LEU A 335 15.25 31.76 -7.61
C LEU A 335 14.95 31.66 -9.11
N ASP A 336 15.42 30.59 -9.78
CA ASP A 336 15.22 30.31 -11.20
C ASP A 336 13.88 29.59 -11.49
N LYS A 337 13.10 29.19 -10.47
CA LYS A 337 11.75 28.62 -10.64
C LYS A 337 10.89 29.63 -11.43
N LYS A 338 10.66 29.36 -12.73
CA LYS A 338 9.97 30.22 -13.71
C LYS A 338 8.50 30.60 -13.39
N LEU A 339 7.95 30.17 -12.25
CA LEU A 339 6.64 30.66 -11.76
C LEU A 339 6.76 31.99 -10.99
N LEU A 340 7.99 32.51 -10.84
CA LEU A 340 8.32 33.75 -10.14
C LEU A 340 8.25 35.00 -11.03
N ASP A 341 7.12 35.24 -11.71
CA ASP A 341 6.70 36.61 -12.07
C ASP A 341 6.21 37.37 -10.81
N SER A 342 6.76 37.04 -9.65
CA SER A 342 6.42 37.54 -8.34
C SER A 342 7.31 38.72 -7.96
N GLU A 343 6.73 39.66 -7.20
CA GLU A 343 7.47 40.80 -6.68
C GLU A 343 8.69 40.36 -5.87
N LYS A 344 9.69 41.25 -5.76
CA LYS A 344 10.94 40.95 -5.06
C LYS A 344 10.72 40.47 -3.61
N GLY A 345 9.70 41.00 -2.92
CA GLY A 345 9.35 40.60 -1.54
C GLY A 345 8.83 39.17 -1.43
N GLU A 346 8.01 38.72 -2.37
CA GLU A 346 7.46 37.35 -2.40
C GLU A 346 8.57 36.32 -2.62
N ARG A 347 9.53 36.59 -3.50
CA ARG A 347 10.70 35.73 -3.74
C ARG A 347 11.56 35.52 -2.50
N VAL A 348 11.76 36.58 -1.71
CA VAL A 348 12.52 36.50 -0.45
C VAL A 348 11.76 35.70 0.60
N SER A 349 10.43 35.89 0.67
CA SER A 349 9.59 35.11 1.58
C SER A 349 9.57 33.62 1.22
N GLU A 350 9.47 33.26 -0.06
CA GLU A 350 9.52 31.87 -0.50
C GLU A 350 10.86 31.21 -0.21
N LEU A 351 11.97 31.93 -0.46
CA LEU A 351 13.30 31.44 -0.11
C LEU A 351 13.46 31.23 1.42
N ALA A 352 12.95 32.14 2.23
CA ALA A 352 12.96 31.99 3.69
C ALA A 352 12.14 30.77 4.14
N MET A 353 11.00 30.50 3.49
CA MET A 353 10.19 29.32 3.78
C MET A 353 10.89 28.02 3.36
N ASP A 354 11.55 27.98 2.20
CA ASP A 354 12.32 26.79 1.77
C ASP A 354 13.45 26.49 2.79
N ILE A 355 14.18 27.50 3.28
CA ILE A 355 15.21 27.32 4.32
C ILE A 355 14.60 26.89 5.67
N LEU A 356 13.44 27.43 6.04
CA LEU A 356 12.72 27.01 7.24
C LEU A 356 12.22 25.56 7.14
N ASP A 357 11.82 25.12 5.95
CA ASP A 357 11.48 23.71 5.67
C ASP A 357 12.71 22.82 5.90
N ASP A 358 13.92 23.22 5.49
CA ASP A 358 15.17 22.47 5.73
C ASP A 358 15.50 22.35 7.23
N VAL A 359 15.34 23.44 8.00
CA VAL A 359 15.50 23.42 9.46
C VAL A 359 14.46 22.51 10.11
N THR A 360 13.22 22.57 9.63
CA THR A 360 12.13 21.72 10.12
C THR A 360 12.43 20.25 9.84
N ASP A 361 12.95 19.90 8.66
CA ASP A 361 13.33 18.52 8.33
C ASP A 361 14.38 17.96 9.31
N TYR A 362 15.43 18.74 9.60
CA TYR A 362 16.41 18.36 10.62
C TYR A 362 15.79 18.10 12.00
N LEU A 363 14.93 19.01 12.48
CA LEU A 363 14.28 18.87 13.79
C LEU A 363 13.35 17.65 13.83
N MET A 364 12.63 17.39 12.74
CA MET A 364 11.76 16.21 12.62
C MET A 364 12.56 14.91 12.67
N TRP A 365 13.70 14.83 11.98
CA TRP A 365 14.58 13.66 12.05
C TRP A 365 15.24 13.49 13.42
N LEU A 366 15.60 14.59 14.09
CA LEU A 366 16.10 14.57 15.46
C LEU A 366 15.07 13.98 16.43
N TRP A 367 13.82 14.44 16.39
CA TRP A 367 12.76 13.89 17.24
C TRP A 367 12.44 12.43 16.88
N THR A 368 12.47 12.09 15.60
CA THR A 368 12.25 10.71 15.14
C THR A 368 13.33 9.78 15.65
N GLU A 369 14.60 10.18 15.61
CA GLU A 369 15.70 9.40 16.18
C GLU A 369 15.49 9.17 17.69
N GLN A 370 15.12 10.21 18.44
CA GLN A 370 14.87 10.12 19.89
C GLN A 370 13.74 9.14 20.23
N GLU A 371 12.61 9.20 19.54
CA GLU A 371 11.50 8.28 19.75
C GLU A 371 11.87 6.84 19.31
N CYS A 372 12.58 6.67 18.20
CA CYS A 372 13.09 5.35 17.77
C CYS A 372 14.03 4.75 18.83
N LEU A 373 14.94 5.54 19.42
CA LEU A 373 15.85 5.09 20.48
C LEU A 373 15.09 4.64 21.73
N LYS A 374 14.05 5.38 22.12
CA LYS A 374 13.17 5.05 23.25
C LYS A 374 12.38 3.76 23.00
N VAL A 375 11.78 3.62 21.82
CA VAL A 375 11.10 2.38 21.38
C VAL A 375 12.07 1.21 21.42
N ARG A 376 13.30 1.37 20.92
CA ARG A 376 14.33 0.31 20.94
C ARG A 376 14.66 -0.14 22.36
N ALA A 377 14.87 0.80 23.28
CA ALA A 377 15.19 0.47 24.66
C ALA A 377 14.06 -0.31 25.33
N LEU A 378 12.80 0.08 25.09
CA LEU A 378 11.64 -0.61 25.64
C LEU A 378 11.38 -1.95 24.95
N HIS A 379 11.60 -2.06 23.65
CA HIS A 379 11.50 -3.30 22.90
C HIS A 379 12.45 -4.36 23.46
N LYS A 380 13.73 -3.99 23.69
CA LYS A 380 14.72 -4.89 24.31
C LYS A 380 14.35 -5.27 25.75
N ARG A 381 13.76 -4.35 26.51
CA ARG A 381 13.35 -4.60 27.90
C ARG A 381 12.15 -5.53 28.01
N PHE A 382 11.21 -5.45 27.07
CA PHE A 382 9.92 -6.13 27.11
C PHE A 382 9.79 -7.26 26.08
N SER A 383 10.87 -7.66 25.40
CA SER A 383 10.85 -8.67 24.34
C SER A 383 10.14 -9.96 24.77
N ASP A 384 10.37 -10.39 26.01
CA ASP A 384 9.83 -11.64 26.55
C ASP A 384 8.38 -11.50 27.05
N SER A 385 7.78 -10.31 26.93
CA SER A 385 6.42 -10.00 27.38
C SER A 385 5.48 -9.64 26.22
N VAL A 386 5.96 -9.62 24.99
CA VAL A 386 5.16 -9.31 23.79
C VAL A 386 4.74 -10.60 23.10
N TYR A 387 3.44 -10.85 23.08
CA TYR A 387 2.86 -12.05 22.46
C TYR A 387 1.68 -11.69 21.56
N PRO A 388 1.49 -12.38 20.42
CA PRO A 388 0.32 -12.18 19.56
C PRO A 388 -1.00 -12.34 20.32
N GLY A 389 -1.95 -11.43 20.06
CA GLY A 389 -3.28 -11.44 20.70
C GLY A 389 -3.31 -11.04 22.17
N ARG A 390 -2.16 -10.68 22.77
CA ARG A 390 -2.09 -10.13 24.11
C ARG A 390 -1.80 -8.63 24.05
N PRO A 391 -2.40 -7.82 24.93
CA PRO A 391 -2.03 -6.42 25.05
C PRO A 391 -0.53 -6.26 25.29
N MET A 392 0.07 -5.28 24.64
CA MET A 392 1.48 -4.93 24.87
C MET A 392 1.67 -4.32 26.26
N PRO A 393 2.88 -4.40 26.84
CA PRO A 393 3.20 -3.68 28.06
C PRO A 393 2.90 -2.17 27.90
N PRO A 394 2.15 -1.53 28.81
CA PRO A 394 1.63 -0.17 28.59
C PRO A 394 2.70 0.88 28.25
N LYS A 395 3.89 0.77 28.84
CA LYS A 395 5.01 1.68 28.55
C LYS A 395 5.56 1.51 27.13
N TYR A 396 5.59 0.28 26.64
CA TYR A 396 6.06 -0.01 25.28
C TYR A 396 5.02 0.43 24.25
N ASP A 397 3.75 0.12 24.50
CA ASP A 397 2.62 0.56 23.70
C ASP A 397 2.56 2.09 23.56
N GLN A 398 2.66 2.82 24.68
CA GLN A 398 2.71 4.28 24.68
C GLN A 398 3.89 4.84 23.86
N ALA A 399 5.06 4.18 23.90
CA ALA A 399 6.21 4.63 23.13
C ALA A 399 6.02 4.40 21.62
N LEU A 400 5.42 3.26 21.23
CA LEU A 400 5.03 3.01 19.84
C LEU A 400 3.99 4.02 19.35
N GLY A 401 2.96 4.28 20.16
CA GLY A 401 1.96 5.30 19.84
C GLY A 401 2.54 6.72 19.74
N SER A 402 3.55 7.05 20.56
CA SER A 402 4.27 8.34 20.47
C SER A 402 5.03 8.46 19.15
N LEU A 403 5.74 7.40 18.75
CA LEU A 403 6.45 7.34 17.47
C LEU A 403 5.47 7.40 16.29
N GLU A 404 4.38 6.63 16.32
CA GLU A 404 3.34 6.66 15.28
C GLU A 404 2.69 8.05 15.16
N GLY A 405 2.39 8.69 16.28
CA GLY A 405 1.86 10.05 16.32
C GLY A 405 2.80 11.06 15.64
N LEU A 406 4.10 11.00 15.97
CA LEU A 406 5.13 11.84 15.35
C LEU A 406 5.22 11.62 13.84
N LEU A 407 5.28 10.35 13.39
CA LEU A 407 5.33 10.01 11.97
C LEU A 407 4.06 10.42 11.24
N SER A 408 2.89 10.33 11.88
CA SER A 408 1.61 10.77 11.32
C SER A 408 1.56 12.28 11.12
N ILE A 409 2.08 13.07 12.06
CA ILE A 409 2.23 14.53 11.91
C ILE A 409 3.11 14.82 10.69
N TRP A 410 4.22 14.10 10.55
CA TRP A 410 5.15 14.30 9.45
C TRP A 410 4.51 13.98 8.10
N MET A 411 3.81 12.85 7.99
CA MET A 411 3.05 12.49 6.79
C MET A 411 1.98 13.53 6.43
N ASN A 412 1.31 14.14 7.43
CA ASN A 412 0.35 15.20 7.19
C ASN A 412 1.00 16.50 6.69
N GLN A 413 2.21 16.83 7.13
CA GLN A 413 2.96 17.97 6.58
C GLN A 413 3.28 17.77 5.09
N PHE A 414 3.49 16.53 4.64
CA PHE A 414 3.63 16.18 3.23
C PHE A 414 2.30 16.08 2.47
N GLY A 415 1.14 16.31 3.10
CA GLY A 415 -0.17 16.34 2.44
C GLY A 415 -0.27 17.39 1.32
N GLY A 416 0.67 18.34 1.26
CA GLY A 416 0.84 19.30 0.17
C GLY A 416 1.79 18.85 -0.96
N ILE A 417 2.11 17.56 -1.07
CA ILE A 417 3.05 17.06 -2.10
C ILE A 417 2.62 17.46 -3.51
N ASP A 418 1.32 17.52 -3.80
CA ASP A 418 0.80 18.00 -5.07
C ASP A 418 1.21 19.46 -5.36
N ARG A 419 1.13 20.34 -4.35
CA ARG A 419 1.60 21.73 -4.47
C ARG A 419 3.10 21.79 -4.71
N LYS A 420 3.88 21.01 -3.96
CA LYS A 420 5.35 20.96 -4.11
C LYS A 420 5.77 20.39 -5.47
N LEU A 421 5.12 19.32 -5.93
CA LEU A 421 5.34 18.68 -7.22
C LEU A 421 5.05 19.62 -8.37
N ARG A 422 3.92 20.35 -8.36
CA ARG A 422 3.56 21.31 -9.43
C ARG A 422 4.60 22.43 -9.62
N CYS A 423 5.38 22.73 -8.59
CA CYS A 423 6.43 23.74 -8.61
C CYS A 423 7.84 23.15 -8.86
N ALA A 424 7.98 21.84 -9.00
CA ALA A 424 9.27 21.18 -9.22
C ALA A 424 9.73 21.34 -10.69
N PRO A 425 11.05 21.51 -10.96
CA PRO A 425 11.59 21.83 -12.28
C PRO A 425 11.17 20.92 -13.45
N GLY A 426 10.73 19.67 -13.18
CA GLY A 426 10.23 18.73 -14.19
C GLY A 426 8.70 18.69 -14.37
N PHE A 427 7.94 19.46 -13.61
CA PHE A 427 6.46 19.45 -13.64
C PHE A 427 5.85 20.83 -13.92
N LEU A 428 6.69 21.86 -14.02
CA LEU A 428 6.28 23.25 -14.26
C LEU A 428 5.43 23.40 -15.53
N HIS A 429 5.68 22.60 -16.58
CA HIS A 429 4.93 22.68 -17.84
C HIS A 429 3.49 22.16 -17.74
N TYR A 430 3.13 21.46 -16.67
CA TYR A 430 1.77 20.96 -16.44
C TYR A 430 0.88 21.98 -15.69
N SER A 431 1.46 23.05 -15.12
CA SER A 431 0.75 23.96 -14.21
C SER A 431 1.02 25.44 -14.53
N LYS A 432 0.09 26.31 -14.16
CA LYS A 432 0.26 27.78 -14.21
C LYS A 432 -0.25 28.39 -12.90
N ARG A 433 0.36 29.50 -12.47
CA ARG A 433 -0.14 30.29 -11.35
C ARG A 433 -1.47 30.94 -11.72
N VAL A 434 -2.39 30.99 -10.76
CA VAL A 434 -3.66 31.70 -10.88
C VAL A 434 -3.88 32.45 -9.59
N ARG A 435 -4.31 33.71 -9.68
CA ARG A 435 -4.78 34.43 -8.51
C ARG A 435 -6.13 33.85 -8.12
N VAL A 436 -6.26 33.42 -6.87
CA VAL A 436 -7.48 32.87 -6.31
C VAL A 436 -7.94 33.82 -5.23
N ASP A 437 -9.06 34.49 -5.48
CA ASP A 437 -9.66 35.40 -4.51
C ASP A 437 -10.56 34.59 -3.56
N TYR A 438 -10.18 34.54 -2.29
CA TYR A 438 -10.98 33.94 -1.22
C TYR A 438 -11.41 35.03 -0.24
N HIS A 439 -12.72 35.25 -0.12
CA HIS A 439 -13.34 36.14 0.88
C HIS A 439 -12.63 37.49 1.08
N GLY A 440 -12.30 38.18 -0.02
CA GLY A 440 -11.65 39.51 0.02
C GLY A 440 -10.12 39.48 0.22
N SER A 441 -9.51 38.30 0.25
CA SER A 441 -8.06 38.09 0.23
C SER A 441 -7.64 37.39 -1.06
N SER A 442 -6.69 37.99 -1.80
CA SER A 442 -6.12 37.37 -3.00
C SER A 442 -4.96 36.46 -2.59
N ALA A 443 -5.08 35.16 -2.84
CA ALA A 443 -4.00 34.19 -2.68
C ALA A 443 -3.45 33.76 -4.04
N ILE A 444 -2.15 33.47 -4.12
CA ILE A 444 -1.56 32.90 -5.33
C ILE A 444 -1.73 31.37 -5.27
N GLY A 445 -2.58 30.84 -6.14
CA GLY A 445 -2.76 29.40 -6.34
C GLY A 445 -1.98 28.89 -7.55
N VAL A 446 -1.86 27.58 -7.68
CA VAL A 446 -1.31 26.91 -8.87
C VAL A 446 -2.40 26.02 -9.46
N LYS A 447 -2.84 26.30 -10.69
CA LYS A 447 -3.84 25.50 -11.41
C LYS A 447 -3.14 24.67 -12.49
N ARG A 448 -3.57 23.42 -12.66
CA ARG A 448 -3.13 22.59 -13.78
C ARG A 448 -3.69 23.14 -15.09
N VAL A 449 -2.88 23.22 -16.14
CA VAL A 449 -3.32 23.80 -17.43
C VAL A 449 -3.21 22.82 -18.60
N ARG A 450 -2.61 21.64 -18.38
CA ARG A 450 -2.65 20.52 -19.32
C ARG A 450 -3.41 19.36 -18.70
N ASP A 451 -4.28 18.75 -19.49
CA ASP A 451 -5.06 17.58 -19.07
C ASP A 451 -4.15 16.35 -19.01
N VAL A 452 -4.33 15.52 -17.98
CA VAL A 452 -3.42 14.39 -17.66
C VAL A 452 -3.75 13.14 -18.48
N ASN A 453 -4.84 13.19 -19.25
CA ASN A 453 -5.39 12.07 -20.00
C ASN A 453 -5.31 12.30 -21.52
N THR A 454 -4.33 13.06 -22.00
CA THR A 454 -4.00 13.01 -23.42
C THR A 454 -3.05 11.84 -23.67
N LYS A 455 -3.29 11.08 -24.73
CA LYS A 455 -2.43 9.98 -25.20
C LYS A 455 -0.94 10.38 -25.23
N GLU A 456 -0.67 11.64 -25.60
CA GLU A 456 0.67 12.26 -25.63
C GLU A 456 1.35 12.34 -24.25
N SER A 457 0.61 12.56 -23.16
CA SER A 457 1.18 12.65 -21.80
C SER A 457 1.61 11.29 -21.22
N LEU A 458 0.99 10.21 -21.67
CA LEU A 458 1.34 8.84 -21.27
C LEU A 458 2.40 8.20 -22.19
N GLU A 459 2.48 8.65 -23.44
CA GLU A 459 3.44 8.13 -24.43
C GLU A 459 4.76 8.94 -24.46
N GLY A 460 4.74 10.21 -24.07
CA GLY A 460 5.89 11.13 -24.13
C GLY A 460 6.90 11.02 -22.98
N ASP A 461 6.51 10.47 -21.83
CA ASP A 461 7.36 10.35 -20.63
C ASP A 461 8.10 8.98 -20.56
N ARG A 462 8.45 8.40 -21.72
CA ARG A 462 9.44 7.31 -21.74
C ARG A 462 10.83 7.94 -21.55
N PRO A 463 11.56 7.64 -20.46
CA PRO A 463 12.96 8.06 -20.37
C PRO A 463 13.73 7.38 -21.51
N THR A 464 14.41 8.18 -22.32
CA THR A 464 15.47 7.71 -23.24
C THR A 464 16.60 7.07 -22.46
#